data_AF-A0A1F5NW09-F1
#
_entry.id   AF-A0A1F5NW09-F1
#
_cell.length_a   1.000
_cell.length_b   1.000
_cell.length_c   1.000
_cell.angle_alpha   90.00
_cell.angle_beta   90.00
_cell.angle_gamma   90.00
#
_symmetry.space_group_name_H-M   'P 1'
#
loop_
_entity.id
_entity.type
_entity.pdbx_description
1 polymer ?
#
loop_
_entity_poly.entity_id
_entity_poly.type
_entity_poly.pdbx_seq_one_letter_code
_entity_poly.pdbx_strand_id
1 'polypeptide(L)'
;MITDYFFWFAQPSTYLDKWDFIFGYFFAALFVIGLVLLIAKRFTKHEIVKKLLGRFASEELSMGLIGLIWFGLRYENTPIFGKRLWAGLIVLVMLVWAFFVFKYLLLRFRAEKKEYDDFQMKSKYLPGKK
;
A
#
# COMPACT_ATOMS: atom_id res chain seq x y z
N MET A 1 13.05 -31.45 -5.97
CA MET A 1 12.51 -30.08 -6.16
C MET A 1 10.97 -30.13 -6.06
N ILE A 2 10.44 -30.65 -4.94
CA ILE A 2 8.99 -30.79 -4.64
C ILE A 2 8.62 -30.06 -3.33
N THR A 3 9.62 -29.48 -2.65
CA THR A 3 9.48 -28.82 -1.34
C THR A 3 8.70 -27.50 -1.39
N ASP A 4 8.69 -26.80 -2.53
CA ASP A 4 8.10 -25.45 -2.60
C ASP A 4 6.57 -25.47 -2.66
N TYR A 5 5.96 -26.52 -3.21
CA TYR A 5 4.50 -26.62 -3.26
C TYR A 5 3.89 -26.78 -1.87
N PHE A 6 4.57 -27.52 -0.99
CA PHE A 6 4.11 -27.70 0.39
C PHE A 6 4.14 -26.38 1.17
N PHE A 7 5.12 -25.51 0.91
CA PHE A 7 5.25 -24.23 1.61
C PHE A 7 4.02 -23.33 1.45
N TRP A 8 3.43 -23.25 0.26
CA TRP A 8 2.31 -22.34 -0.03
C TRP A 8 0.94 -22.92 0.35
N PHE A 9 0.75 -24.23 0.15
CA PHE A 9 -0.57 -24.88 0.20
C PHE A 9 -0.80 -25.73 1.46
N ALA A 10 0.25 -26.06 2.22
CA ALA A 10 0.12 -26.85 3.43
C ALA A 10 -0.78 -26.17 4.46
N GLN A 11 -1.45 -27.01 5.26
CA GLN A 11 -2.17 -26.52 6.42
C GLN A 11 -1.21 -25.80 7.38
N PRO A 12 -1.70 -24.77 8.09
CA PRO A 12 -0.95 -24.15 9.16
C PRO A 12 -0.47 -25.19 10.16
N SER A 13 0.84 -25.19 10.46
CA SER A 13 1.31 -25.77 11.70
C SER A 13 0.73 -24.97 12.85
N THR A 14 0.44 -25.63 13.98
CA THR A 14 -0.10 -24.98 15.17
C THR A 14 0.80 -23.85 15.70
N TYR A 15 2.09 -23.93 15.39
CA TYR A 15 3.10 -22.92 15.72
C TYR A 15 3.39 -22.00 14.54
N LEU A 16 3.59 -20.71 14.84
CA LEU A 16 4.08 -19.72 13.88
C LEU A 16 5.53 -20.00 13.52
N ASP A 17 5.81 -20.06 12.22
CA ASP A 17 7.16 -20.22 11.68
C ASP A 17 7.82 -18.85 11.51
N LYS A 18 9.15 -18.83 11.35
CA LYS A 18 9.92 -17.61 11.10
C LYS A 18 9.39 -16.83 9.90
N TRP A 19 8.97 -17.53 8.85
CA TRP A 19 8.39 -16.92 7.65
C TRP A 19 7.08 -16.19 7.92
N ASP A 20 6.24 -16.73 8.81
CA ASP A 20 4.97 -16.11 9.15
C ASP A 20 5.22 -14.77 9.87
N PHE A 21 6.21 -14.71 10.76
CA PHE A 21 6.65 -13.46 11.39
C PHE A 21 7.26 -12.46 10.40
N ILE A 22 8.06 -12.91 9.43
CA ILE A 22 8.61 -12.03 8.40
C ILE A 22 7.48 -11.36 7.61
N PHE A 23 6.47 -12.12 7.18
CA PHE A 23 5.29 -11.54 6.52
C PHE A 23 4.50 -10.61 7.45
N GLY A 24 4.32 -10.99 8.72
CA GLY A 24 3.67 -10.16 9.72
C GLY A 24 4.37 -8.81 9.90
N TYR A 25 5.70 -8.80 10.08
CA TYR A 25 6.49 -7.57 10.19
C TYR A 25 6.47 -6.74 8.90
N PHE A 26 6.48 -7.40 7.75
CA PHE A 26 6.35 -6.71 6.45
C PHE A 26 5.03 -5.96 6.33
N PHE A 27 3.89 -6.61 6.64
CA PHE A 27 2.59 -5.96 6.63
C PHE A 27 2.44 -4.89 7.72
N ALA A 28 3.00 -5.13 8.90
CA ALA A 28 3.06 -4.12 9.96
C ALA A 28 3.84 -2.87 9.51
N ALA A 29 5.00 -3.06 8.87
CA ALA A 29 5.80 -1.95 8.34
C ALA A 29 5.01 -1.16 7.28
N LEU A 30 4.36 -1.82 6.33
CA LEU A 30 3.51 -1.16 5.34
C LEU A 30 2.38 -0.35 5.98
N PHE A 31 1.72 -0.91 6.99
CA PHE A 31 0.67 -0.20 7.71
C PHE A 31 1.20 1.05 8.42
N VAL A 32 2.37 0.96 9.05
CA VAL A 32 3.04 2.09 9.71
C VAL A 32 3.45 3.15 8.69
N ILE A 33 4.01 2.77 7.54
CA ILE A 33 4.37 3.72 6.47
C ILE A 33 3.10 4.43 5.97
N GLY A 34 2.01 3.69 5.73
CA GLY A 34 0.71 4.25 5.36
C GLY A 34 0.18 5.27 6.38
N LEU A 35 0.32 5.00 7.68
CA LEU A 35 -0.02 5.96 8.75
C LEU A 35 0.88 7.21 8.71
N VAL A 36 2.19 7.04 8.55
CA VAL A 36 3.13 8.15 8.45
C VAL A 36 2.79 9.03 7.24
N LEU A 37 2.48 8.43 6.09
CA LEU A 37 2.05 9.17 4.89
C LEU A 37 0.72 9.90 5.11
N LEU A 38 -0.23 9.30 5.82
CA LEU A 38 -1.50 9.93 6.18
C LEU A 38 -1.30 11.15 7.09
N ILE A 39 -0.36 11.06 8.04
CA ILE A 39 0.03 12.18 8.89
C ILE A 39 0.76 13.25 8.07
N ALA A 40 1.75 12.88 7.24
CA ALA A 40 2.50 13.79 6.40
C ALA A 40 1.61 14.56 5.41
N LYS A 41 0.56 13.92 4.90
CA LYS A 41 -0.49 14.56 4.10
C LYS A 41 -1.12 15.76 4.82
N ARG A 42 -1.29 15.69 6.14
CA ARG A 42 -1.90 16.78 6.93
C ARG A 42 -1.00 18.01 7.03
N PHE A 43 0.31 17.83 6.97
CA PHE A 43 1.29 18.91 7.01
C PHE A 43 1.61 19.51 5.63
N THR A 44 1.15 18.88 4.56
CA THR A 44 1.46 19.30 3.19
C THR A 44 0.50 20.40 2.71
N LYS A 45 1.04 21.55 2.32
CA LYS A 45 0.27 22.69 1.79
C LYS A 45 -0.03 22.58 0.29
N HIS A 46 0.77 21.82 -0.47
CA HIS A 46 0.57 21.62 -1.91
C HIS A 46 -0.54 20.59 -2.17
N GLU A 47 -1.65 21.02 -2.76
CA GLU A 47 -2.82 20.15 -3.03
C GLU A 47 -2.49 18.94 -3.92
N ILE A 48 -1.57 19.08 -4.89
CA ILE A 48 -1.13 17.95 -5.73
C ILE A 48 -0.40 16.89 -4.89
N VAL A 49 0.54 17.33 -4.05
CA VAL A 49 1.34 16.42 -3.20
C VAL A 49 0.43 15.77 -2.16
N LYS A 50 -0.53 16.51 -1.61
CA LYS A 50 -1.54 16.01 -0.68
C LYS A 50 -2.45 14.94 -1.32
N LYS A 51 -2.83 15.11 -2.60
CA LYS A 51 -3.59 14.11 -3.36
C LYS A 51 -2.76 12.86 -3.61
N LEU A 52 -1.48 13.03 -3.98
CA LEU A 52 -0.55 11.92 -4.17
C LEU A 52 -0.34 11.13 -2.88
N LEU A 53 0.05 11.81 -1.78
CA LEU A 53 0.24 11.21 -0.47
C LEU A 53 -1.03 10.52 0.04
N GLY A 54 -2.20 11.11 -0.20
CA GLY A 54 -3.47 10.48 0.15
C GLY A 54 -3.71 9.16 -0.57
N ARG A 55 -3.33 9.08 -1.85
CA ARG A 55 -3.44 7.86 -2.65
C ARG A 55 -2.47 6.79 -2.15
N PHE A 56 -1.19 7.13 -1.96
CA PHE A 56 -0.22 6.18 -1.40
C PHE A 56 -0.62 5.70 0.00
N ALA A 57 -1.04 6.62 0.88
CA ALA A 57 -1.46 6.28 2.22
C ALA A 57 -2.66 5.31 2.24
N SER A 58 -3.68 5.52 1.40
CA SER A 58 -4.83 4.61 1.36
C SER A 58 -4.47 3.21 0.86
N GLU A 59 -3.60 3.12 -0.16
CA GLU A 59 -3.16 1.84 -0.71
C GLU A 59 -2.33 1.06 0.32
N GLU A 60 -1.32 1.69 0.92
CA GLU A 60 -0.47 1.04 1.92
C GLU A 60 -1.22 0.68 3.21
N LEU A 61 -2.15 1.54 3.66
CA LEU A 61 -2.99 1.23 4.82
C LEU A 61 -3.92 0.06 4.55
N SER A 62 -4.57 0.02 3.39
CA SER A 62 -5.49 -1.08 3.07
C SER A 62 -4.75 -2.41 2.92
N MET A 63 -3.62 -2.43 2.21
CA MET A 63 -2.80 -3.63 2.05
C MET A 63 -2.16 -4.09 3.36
N GLY A 64 -1.63 -3.14 4.14
CA GLY A 64 -1.07 -3.41 5.47
C GLY A 64 -2.13 -3.96 6.43
N LEU A 65 -3.33 -3.38 6.43
CA LEU A 65 -4.44 -3.83 7.26
C LEU A 65 -4.92 -5.23 6.87
N ILE A 66 -5.13 -5.49 5.57
CA ILE A 66 -5.52 -6.81 5.06
C ILE A 66 -4.44 -7.86 5.42
N GLY A 67 -3.16 -7.51 5.27
CA GLY A 67 -2.05 -8.39 5.63
C GLY A 67 -1.95 -8.67 7.13
N LEU A 68 -2.23 -7.68 7.98
CA LEU A 68 -2.30 -7.85 9.44
C LEU A 68 -3.50 -8.70 9.86
N ILE A 69 -4.66 -8.52 9.22
CA ILE A 69 -5.83 -9.39 9.43
C ILE A 69 -5.48 -10.83 9.06
N TRP A 70 -4.82 -11.04 7.92
CA TRP A 70 -4.33 -12.36 7.54
C TRP A 70 -3.37 -12.95 8.58
N PHE A 71 -2.44 -12.15 9.12
CA PHE A 71 -1.53 -12.60 10.17
C PHE A 71 -2.28 -12.99 11.46
N GLY A 72 -3.35 -12.28 11.83
CA GLY A 72 -4.24 -12.66 12.93
C GLY A 72 -4.98 -13.98 12.65
N LEU A 73 -5.54 -14.14 11.45
CA LEU A 73 -6.21 -15.37 11.02
C LEU A 73 -5.25 -16.57 10.97
N ARG A 74 -3.96 -16.32 10.69
CA ARG A 74 -2.88 -17.29 10.77
C ARG A 74 -2.59 -17.66 12.22
N TYR A 75 -2.54 -16.70 13.13
CA TYR A 75 -2.35 -16.95 14.56
C TYR A 75 -3.48 -17.81 15.14
N GLU A 76 -4.72 -17.56 14.73
CA GLU A 76 -5.89 -18.38 15.10
C GLU A 76 -5.95 -19.75 14.39
N ASN A 77 -4.96 -20.06 13.54
CA ASN A 77 -4.88 -21.32 12.77
C ASN A 77 -6.15 -21.63 11.96
N THR A 78 -6.78 -20.60 11.39
CA THR A 78 -7.98 -20.79 10.57
C THR A 78 -7.67 -21.69 9.35
N PRO A 79 -8.46 -22.76 9.09
CA PRO A 79 -8.07 -23.81 8.14
C PRO A 79 -7.86 -23.36 6.68
N ILE A 80 -8.61 -22.34 6.25
CA ILE A 80 -8.64 -21.87 4.86
C ILE A 80 -7.87 -20.55 4.72
N PHE A 81 -8.15 -19.56 5.58
CA PHE A 81 -7.58 -18.22 5.48
C PHE A 81 -6.19 -18.09 6.11
N GLY A 82 -5.82 -18.98 7.04
CA GLY A 82 -4.48 -19.02 7.63
C GLY A 82 -3.40 -19.59 6.71
N LYS A 83 -3.70 -19.95 5.46
CA LYS A 83 -2.68 -20.47 4.53
C LYS A 83 -1.75 -19.36 4.02
N ARG A 84 -0.47 -19.69 3.82
CA ARG A 84 0.55 -18.76 3.28
C ARG A 84 0.27 -18.30 1.85
N LEU A 85 -0.49 -19.10 1.09
CA LEU A 85 -1.00 -18.71 -0.22
C LEU A 85 -1.67 -17.34 -0.20
N TRP A 86 -2.45 -17.02 0.83
CA TRP A 86 -3.14 -15.73 0.93
C TRP A 86 -2.15 -14.57 1.12
N ALA A 87 -1.12 -14.73 1.95
CA ALA A 87 -0.06 -13.73 2.06
C ALA A 87 0.64 -13.51 0.70
N GLY A 88 0.95 -14.58 -0.03
CA GLY A 88 1.52 -14.49 -1.37
C GLY A 88 0.60 -13.76 -2.35
N LEU A 89 -0.71 -14.03 -2.31
CA LEU A 89 -1.72 -13.39 -3.15
C LEU A 89 -1.84 -11.89 -2.82
N ILE A 90 -1.85 -11.53 -1.53
CA ILE A 90 -1.84 -10.13 -1.08
C ILE A 90 -0.60 -9.40 -1.61
N VAL A 91 0.58 -10.02 -1.51
CA VAL A 91 1.83 -9.45 -2.05
C VAL A 91 1.76 -9.29 -3.56
N LEU A 92 1.20 -10.26 -4.30
CA LEU A 92 1.06 -10.19 -5.75
C LEU A 92 0.12 -9.06 -6.17
N VAL A 93 -1.03 -8.93 -5.50
CA VAL A 93 -1.96 -7.81 -5.70
C VAL A 93 -1.25 -6.50 -5.41
N MET A 94 -0.55 -6.40 -4.28
CA MET A 94 0.22 -5.21 -3.91
C MET A 94 1.26 -4.83 -4.98
N LEU A 95 1.96 -5.79 -5.60
CA LEU A 95 2.89 -5.53 -6.69
C LEU A 95 2.20 -4.95 -7.94
N VAL A 96 1.03 -5.48 -8.30
CA VAL A 96 0.24 -4.96 -9.43
C VAL A 96 -0.19 -3.52 -9.14
N TRP A 97 -0.70 -3.25 -7.94
CA TRP A 97 -1.09 -1.90 -7.53
C TRP A 97 0.11 -0.95 -7.47
N ALA A 98 1.23 -1.39 -6.91
CA ALA A 98 2.47 -0.61 -6.89
C ALA A 98 2.90 -0.24 -8.31
N PHE A 99 2.84 -1.17 -9.27
CA PHE A 99 3.12 -0.88 -10.68
C PHE A 99 2.22 0.22 -11.27
N PHE A 100 0.90 0.17 -11.01
CA PHE A 100 -0.02 1.22 -11.46
C PHE A 100 0.28 2.58 -10.82
N VAL A 101 0.62 2.59 -9.54
CA VAL A 101 0.98 3.82 -8.81
C VAL A 101 2.30 4.40 -9.32
N PHE A 102 3.33 3.57 -9.52
CA PHE A 102 4.60 3.98 -10.11
C PHE A 102 4.42 4.52 -11.53
N LYS A 103 3.60 3.85 -12.36
CA LYS A 103 3.25 4.32 -13.70
C LYS A 103 2.57 5.70 -13.64
N TYR A 104 1.65 5.91 -12.70
CA TYR A 104 1.00 7.20 -12.49
C TYR A 104 2.00 8.28 -12.05
N LEU A 105 2.90 7.96 -11.12
CA LEU A 105 3.94 8.87 -10.63
C LEU A 105 4.89 9.31 -11.76
N LEU A 106 5.33 8.39 -12.62
CA LEU A 106 6.28 8.73 -13.68
C LEU A 106 5.61 9.48 -14.85
N LEU A 107 4.42 9.05 -15.26
CA LEU A 107 3.79 9.56 -16.49
C LEU A 107 2.87 10.76 -16.26
N ARG A 108 2.07 10.76 -15.18
CA ARG A 108 1.02 11.79 -14.98
C ARG A 108 1.42 12.89 -14.00
N PHE A 109 2.22 12.58 -12.99
CA PHE A 109 2.60 13.57 -11.98
C PHE A 109 3.36 14.78 -12.58
N ARG A 110 4.26 14.54 -13.54
CA ARG A 110 5.00 15.64 -14.20
C ARG A 110 4.08 16.54 -15.03
N ALA A 111 3.07 15.96 -15.69
CA ALA A 111 2.10 16.70 -16.48
C ALA A 111 1.14 17.51 -15.59
N GLU A 112 0.54 16.88 -14.57
CA GLU A 112 -0.36 17.53 -13.62
C GLU A 112 0.34 18.66 -12.84
N LYS A 113 1.62 18.47 -12.48
CA LYS A 113 2.39 19.52 -11.80
C LYS A 113 2.55 20.76 -12.70
N LYS A 114 2.86 20.58 -13.97
CA LYS A 114 3.04 21.68 -14.93
C LYS A 114 1.72 22.42 -15.17
N GLU A 115 0.62 21.69 -15.35
CA GLU A 115 -0.71 22.30 -15.51
C GLU A 115 -1.15 23.09 -14.28
N TYR A 116 -0.84 22.59 -13.08
CA TYR A 116 -1.14 23.32 -11.84
C TYR A 116 -0.31 24.59 -11.69
N ASP A 117 0.98 24.55 -12.01
CA ASP A 117 1.85 25.73 -11.99
C ASP A 117 1.37 26.77 -13.01
N ASP A 118 0.97 26.33 -14.20
CA ASP A 118 0.37 27.19 -15.24
C ASP A 118 -0.98 27.78 -14.79
N PHE A 119 -1.81 27.00 -14.09
CA PHE A 119 -3.09 27.47 -13.55
C PHE A 119 -2.88 28.51 -12.44
N GLN A 120 -1.93 28.28 -11.53
CA GLN A 120 -1.56 29.22 -10.46
C GLN A 120 -1.03 30.54 -11.04
N MET A 121 -0.22 30.48 -12.11
CA MET A 121 0.22 31.68 -12.83
C MET A 121 -0.96 32.41 -13.45
N LYS A 122 -1.84 31.72 -14.19
CA LYS A 122 -3.03 32.33 -14.80
C LYS A 122 -3.99 32.93 -13.77
N SER A 123 -4.24 32.25 -12.66
CA SER A 123 -5.12 32.74 -11.58
C SER A 123 -4.53 33.95 -10.85
N LYS A 124 -3.21 34.11 -10.82
CA LYS A 124 -2.55 35.30 -10.27
C LYS A 124 -2.77 36.54 -11.13
N TYR A 125 -2.90 36.37 -12.45
CA TYR A 125 -3.04 37.47 -13.42
C TYR A 125 -4.47 37.72 -13.90
N LEU A 126 -5.45 36.90 -13.49
CA LEU A 126 -6.86 37.12 -13.75
C LEU A 126 -7.53 37.71 -12.50
N PRO A 127 -7.75 39.03 -12.42
CA PRO A 127 -8.50 39.65 -11.33
C PRO A 127 -9.98 39.32 -11.50
N GLY A 128 -10.45 38.30 -10.79
CA GLY A 128 -11.89 38.03 -10.68
C GLY A 128 -12.26 36.56 -10.65
N LYS A 129 -12.26 35.98 -9.44
CA LYS A 129 -13.46 35.44 -8.80
C LYS A 129 -13.05 34.87 -7.43
N LYS A 130 -13.48 35.57 -6.38
CA LYS A 130 -13.61 35.01 -5.03
C LYS A 130 -14.67 33.92 -5.04
#